data_AF-A0A0N0SKR6-F1
#
_entry.id   AF-A0A0N0SKR6-F1
#
_cell.length_a   1.000
_cell.length_b   1.000
_cell.length_c   1.000
_cell.angle_alpha   90.00
_cell.angle_beta   90.00
_cell.angle_gamma   90.00
#
_symmetry.space_group_name_H-M   'P 1'
#
loop_
_entity.id
_entity.type
_entity.pdbx_description
1 polymer ?
#
loop_
_entity_poly.entity_id
_entity_poly.type
_entity_poly.pdbx_seq_one_letter_code
_entity_poly.pdbx_strand_id
1 'polypeptide(L)'
;MDGRDLVRAVMEIGTAGGRRAWRSALRHRRADAAGLARRGAERARVPGVLTGTEPRPGGGVLRFARSELLVRVTVGGAVFWAWDGAEPSPSYAVVGGGPEPDPRAVLEPDTGGGWRVVSERVTVAVSRHGAVEVRTPGGTVLRRELPPRWWEPVE
;
A
#
# COMPACT_ATOMS: atom_id res chain seq x y z
N MET A 1 12.08 26.05 14.52
CA MET A 1 13.34 26.15 15.27
C MET A 1 13.74 27.61 15.27
N ASP A 2 13.83 28.21 16.45
CA ASP A 2 14.22 29.61 16.60
C ASP A 2 15.71 29.72 16.99
N GLY A 3 16.31 30.91 16.85
CA GLY A 3 17.75 31.13 17.03
C GLY A 3 18.28 30.72 18.41
N ARG A 4 17.44 30.77 19.46
CA ARG A 4 17.79 30.33 20.82
C ARG A 4 17.94 28.80 20.93
N ASP A 5 17.15 28.04 20.19
CA ASP A 5 17.26 26.58 20.15
C ASP A 5 18.57 26.14 19.49
N LEU A 6 19.01 26.90 18.49
CA LEU A 6 20.25 26.66 17.77
C LEU A 6 21.47 26.89 18.68
N VAL A 7 21.48 27.98 19.44
CA VAL A 7 22.56 28.30 20.39
C VAL A 7 22.65 27.26 21.50
N ARG A 8 21.50 26.78 22.02
CA ARG A 8 21.46 25.72 23.03
C ARG A 8 22.00 24.39 22.49
N ALA A 9 21.62 24.01 21.27
CA ALA A 9 22.12 22.80 20.61
C ALA A 9 23.65 22.85 20.39
N VAL A 10 24.20 24.01 20.03
CA VAL A 10 25.65 24.22 19.86
C VAL A 10 26.40 24.10 21.20
N MET A 11 25.84 24.67 22.27
CA MET A 11 26.42 24.59 23.62
C MET A 11 26.44 23.15 24.16
N GLU A 12 25.37 22.38 23.93
CA GLU A 12 25.28 20.99 24.37
C GLU A 12 26.28 20.07 23.64
N ILE A 13 26.52 20.28 22.34
CA ILE A 13 27.57 19.58 21.56
C ILE A 13 28.99 19.89 22.10
N GLY A 14 29.19 21.06 22.72
CA GLY A 14 30.45 21.44 23.34
C GLY A 14 30.86 20.58 24.54
N THR A 15 29.90 19.94 25.20
CA THR A 15 30.13 19.12 26.41
C THR A 15 30.62 17.71 26.10
N ALA A 16 31.31 17.07 27.06
CA ALA A 16 31.74 15.68 26.92
C ALA A 16 30.55 14.71 26.70
N GLY A 17 29.38 15.01 27.28
CA GLY A 17 28.14 14.26 27.09
C GLY A 17 27.58 14.39 25.67
N GLY A 18 27.47 15.62 25.15
CA GLY A 18 26.99 15.89 23.79
C GLY A 18 27.91 15.32 22.71
N ARG A 19 29.24 15.39 22.90
CA ARG A 19 30.21 14.75 22.00
C ARG A 19 30.04 13.23 21.95
N ARG A 20 29.78 12.58 23.09
CA ARG A 20 29.52 11.13 23.14
C ARG A 20 28.21 10.76 22.47
N ALA A 21 27.13 11.50 22.71
CA ALA A 21 25.84 11.30 22.05
C ALA A 21 25.96 11.46 20.52
N TRP A 22 26.63 12.52 20.06
CA TRP A 22 26.87 12.75 18.63
C TRP A 22 27.72 11.65 17.98
N ARG A 23 28.81 11.22 18.64
CA ARG A 23 29.60 10.07 18.17
C ARG A 23 28.79 8.77 18.15
N SER A 24 27.88 8.58 19.11
CA SER A 24 26.99 7.42 19.13
C SER A 24 26.03 7.46 17.94
N ALA A 25 25.35 8.59 17.72
CA ALA A 25 24.46 8.78 16.59
C ALA A 25 25.17 8.60 15.24
N LEU A 26 26.40 9.11 15.11
CA LEU A 26 27.21 8.89 13.91
C LEU A 26 27.59 7.42 13.72
N ARG A 27 27.95 6.71 14.80
CA ARG A 27 28.27 5.27 14.73
C ARG A 27 27.05 4.43 14.36
N HIS A 28 25.90 4.68 14.98
CA HIS A 28 24.64 4.01 14.63
C HIS A 28 24.25 4.30 13.18
N ARG A 29 24.26 5.56 12.76
CA ARG A 29 23.98 5.94 11.37
C ARG A 29 24.92 5.26 10.37
N ARG A 30 26.20 5.08 10.72
CA ARG A 30 27.17 4.35 9.89
C ARG A 30 26.93 2.84 9.89
N ALA A 31 26.58 2.25 11.03
CA ALA A 31 26.25 0.83 11.13
C ALA A 31 24.98 0.50 10.33
N ASP A 32 23.94 1.32 10.47
CA ASP A 32 22.71 1.20 9.70
C ASP A 32 22.97 1.37 8.19
N ALA A 33 23.83 2.33 7.81
CA ALA A 33 24.20 2.53 6.41
C ALA A 33 25.10 1.43 5.83
N ALA A 34 25.91 0.75 6.65
CA ALA A 34 26.80 -0.31 6.20
C ALA A 34 26.06 -1.63 5.90
N GLY A 35 24.93 -1.87 6.59
CA GLY A 35 24.09 -3.05 6.37
C GLY A 35 23.01 -2.86 5.29
N LEU A 36 22.75 -1.63 4.87
CA LEU A 36 21.73 -1.31 3.86
C LEU A 36 22.37 -1.11 2.49
N ALA A 37 21.73 -1.66 1.45
CA ALA A 37 22.12 -1.38 0.08
C ALA A 37 22.13 0.14 -0.17
N ARG A 38 23.14 0.62 -0.89
CA ARG A 38 23.32 2.04 -1.18
C ARG A 38 22.10 2.52 -1.98
N ARG A 39 21.27 3.39 -1.40
CA ARG A 39 20.09 3.96 -2.08
C ARG A 39 20.56 4.75 -3.30
N GLY A 40 20.24 4.25 -4.50
CA GLY A 40 20.48 4.92 -5.77
C GLY A 40 19.47 6.03 -6.02
N ALA A 41 19.46 6.58 -7.24
CA ALA A 41 18.30 7.36 -7.66
C ALA A 41 17.06 6.46 -7.61
N GLU A 42 15.94 6.96 -7.10
CA GLU A 42 14.68 6.20 -6.99
C GLU A 42 13.59 6.90 -7.80
N ARG A 43 12.75 6.14 -8.50
CA ARG A 43 11.60 6.63 -9.24
C ARG A 43 10.31 6.04 -8.68
N ALA A 44 9.27 6.86 -8.60
CA ALA A 44 7.94 6.40 -8.26
C ALA A 44 7.35 5.55 -9.40
N ARG A 45 7.25 4.23 -9.20
CA ARG A 45 6.41 3.34 -10.00
C ARG A 45 4.95 3.54 -9.58
N VAL A 46 4.10 3.67 -10.59
CA VAL A 46 2.63 3.63 -10.45
C VAL A 46 2.06 2.53 -11.34
N PRO A 47 0.89 1.95 -11.00
CA PRO A 47 0.29 0.84 -11.74
C PRO A 47 0.20 1.02 -13.26
N GLY A 48 -0.15 2.24 -13.69
CA GLY A 48 -0.41 2.54 -15.09
C GLY A 48 -1.89 2.41 -15.44
N VAL A 49 -2.18 2.23 -16.73
CA VAL A 49 -3.55 2.07 -17.23
C VAL A 49 -3.94 0.60 -17.11
N LEU A 50 -5.20 0.34 -16.77
CA LEU A 50 -5.79 -0.99 -16.77
C LEU A 50 -5.75 -1.60 -18.19
N THR A 51 -5.26 -2.83 -18.31
CA THR A 51 -5.07 -3.54 -19.58
C THR A 51 -5.95 -4.79 -19.70
N GLY A 52 -6.39 -5.36 -18.59
CA GLY A 52 -7.26 -6.54 -18.61
C GLY A 52 -7.73 -6.97 -17.23
N THR A 53 -8.60 -7.98 -17.22
CA THR A 53 -9.20 -8.52 -16.00
C THR A 53 -9.39 -10.02 -16.11
N GLU A 54 -9.24 -10.70 -14.98
CA GLU A 54 -9.43 -12.13 -14.84
C GLU A 54 -10.37 -12.40 -13.65
N PRO A 55 -11.63 -12.81 -13.89
CA PRO A 55 -12.56 -13.16 -12.82
C PRO A 55 -12.04 -14.35 -11.99
N ARG A 56 -12.19 -14.27 -10.67
CA ARG A 56 -11.85 -15.33 -9.71
C ARG A 56 -12.94 -15.40 -8.63
N PRO A 57 -13.04 -16.49 -7.84
CA PRO A 57 -14.00 -16.55 -6.75
C PRO A 57 -13.88 -15.34 -5.82
N GLY A 58 -15.00 -14.69 -5.49
CA GLY A 58 -15.03 -13.49 -4.66
C GLY A 58 -14.65 -12.18 -5.36
N GLY A 59 -14.31 -12.18 -6.65
CA GLY A 59 -13.86 -10.98 -7.36
C GLY A 59 -12.97 -11.30 -8.54
N GLY A 60 -11.68 -10.94 -8.46
CA GLY A 60 -10.74 -11.23 -9.55
C GLY A 60 -9.44 -10.44 -9.49
N VAL A 61 -8.66 -10.58 -10.56
CA VAL A 61 -7.40 -9.89 -10.77
C VAL A 61 -7.60 -8.83 -11.85
N LEU A 62 -7.17 -7.61 -11.55
CA LEU A 62 -7.12 -6.48 -12.47
C LEU A 62 -5.67 -6.25 -12.88
N ARG A 63 -5.37 -6.39 -14.17
CA ARG A 63 -4.03 -6.21 -14.72
C ARG A 63 -3.87 -4.78 -15.21
N PHE A 64 -2.85 -4.11 -14.71
CA PHE A 64 -2.41 -2.79 -15.17
C PHE A 64 -1.13 -2.95 -15.97
N ALA A 65 -0.75 -1.91 -16.72
CA ALA A 65 0.44 -1.94 -17.57
C ALA A 65 1.74 -2.34 -16.86
N ARG A 66 1.86 -2.14 -15.53
CA ARG A 66 3.07 -2.43 -14.75
C ARG A 66 2.81 -3.11 -13.41
N SER A 67 1.59 -3.54 -13.13
CA SER A 67 1.25 -4.15 -11.84
C SER A 67 -0.05 -4.93 -11.93
N GLU A 68 -0.30 -5.77 -10.94
CA GLU A 68 -1.55 -6.51 -10.81
C GLU A 68 -2.23 -6.22 -9.49
N LEU A 69 -3.55 -6.09 -9.50
CA LEU A 69 -4.37 -5.92 -8.31
C LEU A 69 -5.31 -7.11 -8.17
N LEU A 70 -5.13 -7.90 -7.11
CA LEU A 70 -6.11 -8.87 -6.67
C LEU A 70 -7.17 -8.16 -5.81
N VAL A 71 -8.44 -8.42 -6.07
CA VAL A 71 -9.56 -8.01 -5.21
C VAL A 71 -10.42 -9.23 -4.91
N ARG A 72 -10.70 -9.45 -3.62
CA ARG A 72 -11.52 -10.56 -3.13
C ARG A 72 -12.46 -10.07 -2.03
N VAL A 73 -13.74 -10.35 -2.20
CA VAL A 73 -14.79 -10.20 -1.19
C VAL A 73 -15.08 -11.58 -0.61
N THR A 74 -15.14 -11.67 0.72
CA THR A 74 -15.47 -12.90 1.43
C THR A 74 -16.97 -12.99 1.73
N VAL A 75 -17.46 -14.18 2.06
CA VAL A 75 -18.87 -14.40 2.43
C VAL A 75 -19.36 -13.45 3.54
N GLY A 76 -18.48 -13.03 4.45
CA GLY A 76 -18.81 -12.09 5.54
C GLY A 76 -18.88 -10.62 5.11
N GLY A 77 -18.57 -10.29 3.85
CA GLY A 77 -18.42 -8.92 3.37
C GLY A 77 -17.06 -8.28 3.69
N ALA A 78 -16.09 -9.06 4.17
CA ALA A 78 -14.73 -8.56 4.32
C ALA A 78 -14.08 -8.44 2.95
N VAL A 79 -13.31 -7.36 2.75
CA VAL A 79 -12.62 -7.08 1.49
C VAL A 79 -11.12 -7.25 1.69
N PHE A 80 -10.52 -8.08 0.86
CA PHE A 80 -9.08 -8.18 0.69
C PHE A 80 -8.68 -7.61 -0.67
N TRP A 81 -7.63 -6.81 -0.70
CA TRP A 81 -6.98 -6.45 -1.94
C TRP A 81 -5.47 -6.42 -1.78
N ALA A 82 -4.77 -6.73 -2.86
CA ALA A 82 -3.32 -6.85 -2.86
C ALA A 82 -2.74 -6.47 -4.21
N TRP A 83 -1.57 -5.84 -4.15
CA TRP A 83 -0.79 -5.53 -5.34
C TRP A 83 0.32 -6.55 -5.53
N ASP A 84 0.61 -6.88 -6.78
CA ASP A 84 1.79 -7.63 -7.23
C ASP A 84 1.98 -8.96 -6.46
N GLY A 85 0.89 -9.69 -6.24
CA GLY A 85 0.91 -11.02 -5.62
C GLY A 85 1.09 -11.05 -4.10
N ALA A 86 0.94 -9.91 -3.41
CA ALA A 86 0.96 -9.91 -1.94
C ALA A 86 -0.18 -10.78 -1.38
N GLU A 87 0.15 -11.87 -0.70
CA GLU A 87 -0.84 -12.76 -0.12
C GLU A 87 -1.48 -12.17 1.16
N PRO A 88 -2.70 -12.59 1.54
CA PRO A 88 -3.32 -12.19 2.80
C PRO A 88 -2.54 -12.63 4.04
N SER A 89 -1.72 -13.67 3.92
CA SER A 89 -0.86 -14.18 4.97
C SER A 89 0.58 -13.67 4.77
N PRO A 90 1.32 -13.36 5.86
CA PRO A 90 0.93 -13.46 7.27
C PRO A 90 0.33 -12.15 7.82
N SER A 91 -1.00 -11.97 7.76
CA SER A 91 -1.67 -10.86 8.45
C SER A 91 -2.13 -11.28 9.85
N TYR A 92 -1.77 -10.51 10.88
CA TYR A 92 -2.23 -10.77 12.26
C TYR A 92 -3.75 -10.59 12.42
N ALA A 93 -4.39 -9.87 11.49
CA ALA A 93 -5.83 -9.64 11.49
C ALA A 93 -6.61 -10.81 10.86
N VAL A 94 -5.92 -11.77 10.25
CA VAL A 94 -6.52 -12.86 9.48
C VAL A 94 -5.99 -14.19 10.01
N VAL A 95 -6.89 -15.02 10.57
CA VAL A 95 -6.53 -16.36 11.02
C VAL A 95 -6.42 -17.29 9.81
N GLY A 96 -5.27 -17.94 9.65
CA GLY A 96 -5.02 -18.88 8.55
C GLY A 96 -5.07 -18.20 7.17
N GLY A 97 -5.80 -18.81 6.22
CA GLY A 97 -6.01 -18.27 4.87
C GLY A 97 -7.12 -17.21 4.77
N GLY A 98 -7.80 -16.92 5.88
CA GLY A 98 -8.94 -16.01 5.93
C GLY A 98 -10.28 -16.66 5.55
N PRO A 99 -11.40 -15.91 5.67
CA PRO A 99 -12.72 -16.40 5.34
C PRO A 99 -12.86 -16.69 3.85
N GLU A 100 -13.75 -17.63 3.50
CA GLU A 100 -13.92 -18.05 2.11
C GLU A 100 -14.44 -16.94 1.19
N PRO A 101 -14.00 -16.93 -0.09
CA PRO A 101 -14.51 -15.99 -1.09
C PRO A 101 -16.03 -16.10 -1.23
N ASP A 102 -16.71 -14.98 -1.41
CA ASP A 102 -18.15 -14.96 -1.67
C ASP A 102 -18.42 -15.48 -3.09
N PRO A 103 -19.12 -16.61 -3.28
CA PRO A 103 -19.43 -17.13 -4.61
C PRO A 103 -20.42 -16.25 -5.37
N ARG A 104 -21.11 -15.33 -4.70
CA ARG A 104 -22.06 -14.38 -5.29
C ARG A 104 -21.39 -13.08 -5.72
N ALA A 105 -20.13 -12.86 -5.35
CA ALA A 105 -19.42 -11.66 -5.76
C ALA A 105 -18.97 -11.78 -7.21
N VAL A 106 -19.33 -10.79 -8.03
CA VAL A 106 -19.07 -10.77 -9.47
C VAL A 106 -18.17 -9.59 -9.83
N LEU A 107 -17.17 -9.84 -10.67
CA LEU A 107 -16.34 -8.80 -11.28
C LEU A 107 -16.97 -8.34 -12.60
N GLU A 108 -17.30 -7.06 -12.70
CA GLU A 108 -17.95 -6.48 -13.88
C GLU A 108 -17.42 -5.08 -14.22
N PRO A 109 -17.58 -4.62 -15.48
CA PRO A 109 -17.19 -3.27 -15.89
C PRO A 109 -17.95 -2.18 -15.10
N ASP A 110 -17.27 -1.06 -14.84
CA ASP A 110 -17.88 0.12 -14.20
C ASP A 110 -17.96 1.32 -15.16
N THR A 111 -18.85 2.27 -14.85
CA THR A 111 -19.21 3.42 -15.70
C THR A 111 -18.09 4.46 -15.92
N GLY A 112 -16.92 4.29 -15.29
CA GLY A 112 -15.75 5.19 -15.43
C GLY A 112 -14.56 4.61 -16.21
N GLY A 113 -14.77 3.52 -16.97
CA GLY A 113 -13.67 2.76 -17.60
C GLY A 113 -12.82 1.97 -16.61
N GLY A 114 -13.31 1.88 -15.38
CA GLY A 114 -12.80 0.97 -14.35
C GLY A 114 -13.61 -0.32 -14.31
N TRP A 115 -13.46 -1.05 -13.22
CA TRP A 115 -14.18 -2.29 -12.94
C TRP A 115 -14.65 -2.29 -11.50
N ARG A 116 -15.60 -3.14 -11.18
CA ARG A 116 -16.10 -3.29 -9.82
C ARG A 116 -16.36 -4.75 -9.48
N VAL A 117 -16.11 -5.08 -8.22
CA VAL A 117 -16.60 -6.33 -7.62
C VAL A 117 -17.87 -5.99 -6.86
N VAL A 118 -18.98 -6.62 -7.23
CA VAL A 118 -20.29 -6.42 -6.60
C VAL A 118 -20.66 -7.68 -5.84
N SER A 119 -20.94 -7.54 -4.54
CA SER A 119 -21.59 -8.56 -3.74
C SER A 119 -22.85 -8.01 -3.07
N GLU A 120 -23.61 -8.88 -2.42
CA GLU A 120 -24.78 -8.50 -1.63
C GLU A 120 -24.44 -7.53 -0.49
N ARG A 121 -23.22 -7.62 0.06
CA ARG A 121 -22.80 -6.88 1.26
C ARG A 121 -21.94 -5.66 0.97
N VAL A 122 -21.22 -5.63 -0.14
CA VAL A 122 -20.24 -4.59 -0.44
C VAL A 122 -20.00 -4.47 -1.93
N THR A 123 -19.69 -3.27 -2.40
CA THR A 123 -19.15 -3.04 -3.75
C THR A 123 -17.75 -2.48 -3.65
N VAL A 124 -16.81 -3.04 -4.41
CA VAL A 124 -15.44 -2.54 -4.51
C VAL A 124 -15.24 -2.01 -5.92
N ALA A 125 -15.19 -0.70 -6.07
CA ALA A 125 -14.92 -0.05 -7.36
C ALA A 125 -13.41 0.19 -7.52
N VAL A 126 -12.88 -0.13 -8.70
CA VAL A 126 -11.48 0.09 -9.07
C VAL A 126 -11.44 0.94 -10.32
N SER A 127 -10.83 2.12 -10.21
CA SER A 127 -10.66 3.03 -11.34
C SER A 127 -9.67 2.48 -12.38
N ARG A 128 -9.72 3.03 -13.59
CA ARG A 128 -8.77 2.73 -14.70
C ARG A 128 -7.28 2.92 -14.37
N HIS A 129 -6.97 3.63 -13.28
CA HIS A 129 -5.60 3.92 -12.83
C HIS A 129 -5.26 3.33 -11.46
N GLY A 130 -6.12 2.47 -10.90
CA GLY A 130 -5.83 1.71 -9.69
C GLY A 130 -6.24 2.35 -8.37
N ALA A 131 -6.98 3.46 -8.37
CA ALA A 131 -7.68 3.89 -7.15
C ALA A 131 -8.80 2.89 -6.79
N VAL A 132 -8.93 2.56 -5.51
CA VAL A 132 -9.90 1.60 -4.98
C VAL A 132 -10.88 2.30 -4.06
N GLU A 133 -12.18 2.03 -4.23
CA GLU A 133 -13.24 2.51 -3.35
C GLU A 133 -14.08 1.34 -2.84
N VAL A 134 -14.24 1.24 -1.53
CA VAL A 134 -15.14 0.31 -0.88
C VAL A 134 -16.44 1.04 -0.57
N ARG A 135 -17.56 0.50 -1.00
CA ARG A 135 -18.88 1.11 -0.90
C ARG A 135 -19.89 0.16 -0.27
N THR A 136 -20.86 0.71 0.45
CA THR A 136 -22.05 -0.04 0.88
C THR A 136 -22.86 -0.50 -0.35
N PRO A 137 -23.79 -1.46 -0.18
CA PRO A 137 -24.72 -1.82 -1.26
C PRO A 137 -25.55 -0.64 -1.78
N GLY A 138 -25.83 0.35 -0.92
CA GLY A 138 -26.50 1.60 -1.30
C GLY A 138 -25.61 2.64 -1.99
N GLY A 139 -24.33 2.32 -2.23
CA GLY A 139 -23.39 3.19 -2.95
C GLY A 139 -22.59 4.18 -2.09
N THR A 140 -22.83 4.23 -0.77
CA THR A 140 -22.07 5.12 0.14
C THR A 140 -20.61 4.66 0.23
N VAL A 141 -19.66 5.56 -0.01
CA VAL A 141 -18.23 5.26 0.11
C VAL A 141 -17.84 5.09 1.58
N LEU A 142 -17.33 3.91 1.94
CA LEU A 142 -16.80 3.58 3.27
C LEU A 142 -15.31 3.88 3.37
N ARG A 143 -14.56 3.59 2.30
CA ARG A 143 -13.11 3.82 2.23
C ARG A 143 -12.68 4.10 0.80
N ARG A 144 -11.70 4.99 0.65
CA ARG A 144 -11.04 5.29 -0.62
C ARG A 144 -9.54 5.17 -0.45
N GLU A 145 -8.89 4.55 -1.42
CA GLU A 145 -7.45 4.34 -1.49
C GLU A 145 -6.92 4.83 -2.85
N LEU A 146 -5.83 5.58 -2.83
CA LEU A 146 -5.16 6.01 -4.06
C LEU A 146 -4.25 4.88 -4.56
N PRO A 147 -3.96 4.82 -5.88
CA PRO A 147 -3.02 3.84 -6.38
C PRO A 147 -1.65 4.02 -5.70
N PRO A 148 -0.97 2.91 -5.38
CA PRO A 148 0.31 2.95 -4.71
C PRO A 148 1.37 3.66 -5.56
N ARG A 149 2.37 4.22 -4.85
CA ARG A 149 3.59 4.76 -5.43
C ARG A 149 4.76 4.01 -4.81
N TRP A 150 5.33 3.07 -5.55
CA TRP A 150 6.50 2.33 -5.10
C TRP A 150 7.76 3.07 -5.51
N TRP A 151 8.77 3.09 -4.66
CA TRP A 151 10.08 3.62 -5.02
C TRP A 151 10.92 2.49 -5.58
N GLU A 152 11.33 2.62 -6.83
CA GLU A 152 12.22 1.67 -7.49
C GLU A 152 13.57 2.33 -7.78
N PRO A 153 14.69 1.62 -7.62
CA PRO A 153 15.98 2.11 -8.10
C PRO A 153 15.92 2.42 -9.59
N VAL A 154 16.56 3.52 -9.99
CA VAL A 154 16.81 3.86 -11.39
C VAL A 154 18.06 3.09 -11.82
N GLU A 155 17.94 2.25 -12.84
CA GLU A 155 19.07 1.61 -13.52
C GLU A 155 19.95 2.63 -14.27
#